data_AF-K3XPU5-F1
#
_entry.id   AF-K3XPU5-F1
#
_cell.length_a   1.000
_cell.length_b   1.000
_cell.length_c   1.000
_cell.angle_alpha   90.00
_cell.angle_beta   90.00
_cell.angle_gamma   90.00
#
_symmetry.space_group_name_H-M   'P 1'
#
loop_
_entity.id
_entity.type
_entity.pdbx_description
1 polymer ?
#
loop_
_entity_poly.entity_id
_entity_poly.type
_entity_poly.pdbx_seq_one_letter_code
_entity_poly.pdbx_strand_id
1 'polypeptide(L)'
;ETLAQPSQAGRERESGAAAAMEEWRVLAYRVKSTLVFFVCGTRAADFLWLVNAAVMKLATQAYVLRRIQMGATMLEVSAIPMPPPNGYSPMYLTERARLQFEALRWEHAMAGHIVALYRARHGLLQGDPLWQPWEGHHADAIQWAEGALQRLRNAAASYQAAADAMAMAISLPYRSPAWVAWVSEAQSFMRRTVFEVSTARDMVLLMRNAVILEYVAARMVLNG
;
A
#
# COMPACT_ATOMS: atom_id res chain seq x y z
N GLU A 1 57.87 -22.35 -24.55
CA GLU A 1 56.88 -21.37 -24.07
C GLU A 1 56.33 -21.85 -22.74
N THR A 2 56.78 -21.27 -21.64
CA THR A 2 56.35 -21.65 -20.29
C THR A 2 55.16 -20.78 -19.93
N LEU A 3 53.95 -21.36 -19.93
CA LEU A 3 52.72 -20.71 -19.46
C LEU A 3 52.90 -20.30 -18.00
N ALA A 4 53.05 -19.00 -17.76
CA ALA A 4 53.15 -18.43 -16.42
C ALA A 4 51.84 -18.72 -15.66
N GLN A 5 51.93 -19.55 -14.62
CA GLN A 5 50.79 -19.80 -13.74
C GLN A 5 50.44 -18.52 -12.97
N PRO A 6 49.15 -18.15 -12.88
CA PRO A 6 48.73 -16.98 -12.13
C PRO A 6 49.10 -17.13 -10.66
N SER A 7 49.70 -16.07 -10.11
CA SER A 7 50.08 -15.99 -8.70
C SER A 7 48.87 -16.23 -7.79
N GLN A 8 49.13 -16.76 -6.60
CA GLN A 8 48.09 -17.10 -5.62
C GLN A 8 47.22 -15.87 -5.26
N ALA A 9 47.84 -14.69 -5.17
CA ALA A 9 47.14 -13.41 -4.99
C ALA A 9 46.25 -13.01 -6.19
N GLY A 10 46.60 -13.42 -7.41
CA GLY A 10 45.77 -13.24 -8.59
C GLY A 10 44.52 -14.14 -8.56
N ARG A 11 44.70 -15.40 -8.16
CA ARG A 11 43.59 -16.36 -8.01
C ARG A 11 42.62 -15.99 -6.89
N GLU A 12 43.11 -15.46 -5.77
CA GLU A 12 42.27 -14.97 -4.67
C GLU A 12 41.47 -13.72 -5.06
N ARG A 13 42.06 -12.81 -5.85
CA ARG A 13 41.34 -11.64 -6.40
C ARG A 13 40.28 -12.04 -7.42
N GLU A 14 40.58 -12.99 -8.31
CA GLU A 14 39.61 -13.51 -9.29
C GLU A 14 38.48 -14.29 -8.60
N SER A 15 38.80 -15.09 -7.57
CA SER A 15 37.81 -15.80 -6.76
C SER A 15 36.90 -14.83 -5.98
N GLY A 16 37.47 -13.78 -5.39
CA GLY A 16 36.70 -12.73 -4.71
C GLY A 16 35.83 -11.91 -5.67
N ALA A 17 36.33 -11.61 -6.87
CA ALA A 17 35.56 -10.91 -7.91
C ALA A 17 34.41 -11.78 -8.45
N ALA A 18 34.63 -13.08 -8.63
CA ALA A 18 33.61 -14.03 -9.06
C ALA A 18 32.52 -14.23 -8.00
N ALA A 19 32.90 -14.35 -6.73
CA ALA A 19 31.95 -14.45 -5.62
C ALA A 19 31.08 -13.18 -5.49
N ALA A 20 31.70 -12.00 -5.60
CA ALA A 20 30.97 -10.74 -5.62
C ALA A 20 29.98 -10.67 -6.80
N MET A 21 30.39 -11.06 -8.01
CA MET A 21 29.52 -11.09 -9.19
C MET A 21 28.30 -12.01 -9.01
N GLU A 22 28.48 -13.14 -8.34
CA GLU A 22 27.37 -14.08 -8.07
C GLU A 22 26.39 -13.53 -7.04
N GLU A 23 26.88 -12.90 -5.96
CA GLU A 23 26.02 -12.19 -5.00
C GLU A 23 25.19 -11.09 -5.68
N TRP A 24 25.77 -10.35 -6.62
CA TRP A 24 25.06 -9.32 -7.38
C TRP A 24 24.01 -9.90 -8.34
N ARG A 25 24.29 -11.04 -8.98
CA ARG A 25 23.28 -11.75 -9.79
C ARG A 25 22.10 -12.21 -8.95
N VAL A 26 22.36 -12.74 -7.76
CA VAL A 26 21.32 -13.15 -6.81
C VAL A 26 20.50 -11.93 -6.35
N LEU A 27 21.14 -10.80 -6.05
CA LEU A 27 20.46 -9.55 -5.70
C LEU A 27 19.59 -9.01 -6.85
N ALA A 28 20.13 -8.95 -8.07
CA ALA A 28 19.41 -8.47 -9.25
C ALA A 28 18.23 -9.38 -9.60
N TYR A 29 18.39 -10.70 -9.42
CA TYR A 29 17.29 -11.66 -9.55
C TYR A 29 16.19 -11.40 -8.50
N ARG A 30 16.56 -11.16 -7.23
CA ARG A 30 15.60 -10.81 -6.17
C ARG A 30 14.86 -9.51 -6.47
N VAL A 31 15.54 -8.47 -6.94
CA VAL A 31 14.91 -7.20 -7.37
C VAL A 31 13.92 -7.45 -8.49
N LYS A 32 14.33 -8.18 -9.53
CA LYS A 32 13.43 -8.56 -10.64
C LYS A 32 12.23 -9.32 -10.11
N SER A 33 12.42 -10.33 -9.26
CA SER A 33 11.31 -11.08 -8.66
C SER A 33 10.37 -10.17 -7.86
N THR A 34 10.88 -9.29 -7.01
CA THR A 34 10.06 -8.37 -6.20
C THR A 34 9.26 -7.40 -7.07
N LEU A 35 9.90 -6.75 -8.05
CA LEU A 35 9.21 -5.86 -8.99
C LEU A 35 8.20 -6.63 -9.87
N VAL A 36 8.54 -7.85 -10.30
CA VAL A 36 7.63 -8.72 -11.05
C VAL A 36 6.44 -9.13 -10.20
N PHE A 37 6.57 -9.36 -8.89
CA PHE A 37 5.42 -9.63 -8.01
C PHE A 37 4.46 -8.43 -7.91
N PHE A 38 4.99 -7.20 -7.96
CA PHE A 38 4.16 -5.99 -8.07
C PHE A 38 3.44 -5.90 -9.42
N VAL A 39 4.13 -6.24 -10.51
CA VAL A 39 3.59 -6.21 -11.88
C VAL A 39 2.54 -7.32 -12.08
N CYS A 40 2.84 -8.55 -11.66
CA CYS A 40 1.98 -9.74 -11.72
C CYS A 40 0.77 -9.67 -10.78
N GLY A 41 0.74 -8.72 -9.84
CA GLY A 41 -0.49 -8.23 -9.23
C GLY A 41 -1.09 -9.07 -8.11
N THR A 42 -0.51 -10.19 -7.69
CA THR A 42 -1.11 -11.06 -6.66
C THR A 42 -1.23 -10.37 -5.30
N ARG A 43 -0.15 -9.73 -4.80
CA ARG A 43 -0.15 -9.03 -3.50
C ARG A 43 -0.94 -7.71 -3.53
N ALA A 44 -0.86 -6.99 -4.65
CA ALA A 44 -1.68 -5.80 -4.85
C ALA A 44 -3.17 -6.16 -4.95
N ALA A 45 -3.52 -7.30 -5.56
CA ALA A 45 -4.89 -7.80 -5.63
C ALA A 45 -5.44 -8.18 -4.25
N ASP A 46 -4.65 -8.84 -3.40
CA ASP A 46 -5.05 -9.15 -2.02
C ASP A 46 -5.36 -7.88 -1.21
N PHE A 47 -4.49 -6.86 -1.32
CA PHE A 47 -4.72 -5.55 -0.72
C PHE A 47 -6.02 -4.92 -1.25
N LEU A 48 -6.18 -4.85 -2.57
CA LEU A 48 -7.36 -4.25 -3.20
C LEU A 48 -8.64 -4.98 -2.82
N TRP A 49 -8.58 -6.31 -2.69
CA TRP A 49 -9.71 -7.11 -2.23
C TRP A 49 -10.11 -6.76 -0.79
N LEU A 50 -9.15 -6.70 0.14
CA LEU A 50 -9.40 -6.30 1.53
C LEU A 50 -9.99 -4.89 1.62
N VAL A 51 -9.43 -3.94 0.87
CA VAL A 51 -9.87 -2.55 0.86
C VAL A 51 -11.26 -2.41 0.26
N ASN A 52 -11.55 -3.08 -0.87
CA ASN A 52 -12.89 -3.07 -1.47
C ASN A 52 -13.94 -3.64 -0.49
N ALA A 53 -13.62 -4.75 0.17
CA ALA A 53 -14.50 -5.34 1.18
C ALA A 53 -14.73 -4.40 2.37
N ALA A 54 -13.68 -3.71 2.84
CA ALA A 54 -13.79 -2.69 3.88
C ALA A 54 -14.68 -1.52 3.45
N VAL A 55 -14.47 -0.96 2.24
CA VAL A 55 -15.27 0.14 1.70
C VAL A 55 -16.75 -0.23 1.63
N MET A 56 -17.09 -1.41 1.12
CA MET A 56 -18.48 -1.85 1.02
C MET A 56 -19.15 -1.93 2.39
N LYS A 57 -18.46 -2.49 3.39
CA LYS A 57 -18.96 -2.57 4.77
C LYS A 57 -19.11 -1.20 5.42
N LEU A 58 -18.11 -0.32 5.27
CA LEU A 58 -18.14 1.05 5.80
C LEU A 58 -19.26 1.88 5.14
N ALA A 59 -19.45 1.76 3.83
CA ALA A 59 -20.53 2.42 3.11
C ALA A 59 -21.91 1.94 3.59
N THR A 60 -22.03 0.64 3.87
CA THR A 60 -23.25 0.06 4.46
C THR A 60 -23.49 0.63 5.87
N GLN A 61 -22.45 0.75 6.69
CA GLN A 61 -22.57 1.38 8.02
C GLN A 61 -22.96 2.87 7.94
N ALA A 62 -22.38 3.63 7.00
CA ALA A 62 -22.78 5.01 6.75
C ALA A 62 -24.25 5.12 6.31
N TYR A 63 -24.72 4.17 5.50
CA TYR A 63 -26.12 4.07 5.09
C TYR A 63 -27.04 3.73 6.26
N VAL A 64 -26.66 2.79 7.12
CA VAL A 64 -27.40 2.45 8.34
C VAL A 64 -27.54 3.68 9.25
N LEU A 65 -26.45 4.41 9.51
CA LEU A 65 -26.49 5.63 10.32
C LEU A 65 -27.43 6.69 9.72
N ARG A 66 -27.41 6.84 8.38
CA ARG A 66 -28.37 7.70 7.68
C ARG A 66 -29.82 7.27 7.91
N ARG A 67 -30.10 5.98 7.86
CA ARG A 67 -31.45 5.43 8.09
C ARG A 67 -31.91 5.67 9.52
N ILE A 68 -31.04 5.46 10.51
CA ILE A 68 -31.33 5.78 11.92
C ILE A 68 -31.67 7.26 12.09
N GLN A 69 -30.88 8.15 11.47
CA GLN A 69 -31.13 9.59 11.50
C GLN A 69 -32.50 9.95 10.89
N MET A 70 -32.86 9.32 9.77
CA MET A 70 -34.17 9.47 9.12
C MET A 70 -35.31 8.80 9.89
N GLY A 71 -34.99 7.99 10.90
CA GLY A 71 -35.95 7.39 11.79
C GLY A 71 -36.36 5.97 11.53
N ALA A 72 -35.53 5.22 10.79
CA ALA A 72 -35.71 3.80 10.64
C ALA A 72 -35.74 3.10 12.02
N THR A 73 -36.61 2.12 12.13
CA THR A 73 -36.70 1.23 13.28
C THR A 73 -35.51 0.27 13.32
N MET A 74 -35.27 -0.34 14.48
CA MET A 74 -34.24 -1.38 14.61
C MET A 74 -34.51 -2.57 13.68
N LEU A 75 -35.77 -2.95 13.45
CA LEU A 75 -36.13 -4.02 12.54
C LEU A 75 -35.72 -3.70 11.09
N GLU A 76 -36.00 -2.49 10.62
CA GLU A 76 -35.60 -2.04 9.29
C GLU A 76 -34.08 -1.96 9.13
N VAL A 77 -33.37 -1.55 10.18
CA VAL A 77 -31.90 -1.49 10.18
C VAL A 77 -31.30 -2.89 10.17
N SER A 78 -31.82 -3.83 10.98
CA SER A 78 -31.36 -5.21 11.04
C SER A 78 -31.63 -5.99 9.74
N ALA A 79 -32.60 -5.58 8.95
CA ALA A 79 -32.88 -6.16 7.63
C ALA A 79 -31.88 -5.73 6.55
N ILE A 80 -31.03 -4.72 6.79
CA ILE A 80 -30.03 -4.28 5.82
C ILE A 80 -28.92 -5.34 5.73
N PRO A 81 -28.71 -5.96 4.56
CA PRO A 81 -27.71 -7.01 4.40
C PRO A 81 -26.30 -6.42 4.53
N MET A 82 -25.49 -7.02 5.40
CA MET A 82 -24.07 -6.67 5.49
C MET A 82 -23.31 -7.33 4.33
N PRO A 83 -22.46 -6.57 3.61
CA PRO A 83 -21.70 -7.14 2.51
C PRO A 83 -20.64 -8.13 3.02
N PRO A 84 -20.28 -9.13 2.20
CA PRO A 84 -19.22 -10.09 2.53
C PRO A 84 -17.85 -9.41 2.64
N PRO A 85 -16.84 -10.06 3.26
CA PRO A 85 -16.89 -11.39 3.89
C PRO A 85 -17.54 -11.35 5.28
N ASN A 86 -18.27 -12.42 5.64
CA ASN A 86 -18.95 -12.52 6.94
C ASN A 86 -17.94 -12.70 8.08
N GLY A 87 -18.29 -12.23 9.28
CA GLY A 87 -17.46 -12.37 10.48
C GLY A 87 -16.29 -11.38 10.59
N TYR A 88 -16.00 -10.59 9.55
CA TYR A 88 -14.95 -9.59 9.59
C TYR A 88 -15.52 -8.18 9.72
N SER A 89 -15.00 -7.43 10.70
CA SER A 89 -15.29 -6.00 10.85
C SER A 89 -14.60 -5.20 9.74
N PRO A 90 -15.16 -4.06 9.29
CA PRO A 90 -14.50 -3.21 8.30
C PRO A 90 -13.11 -2.77 8.76
N MET A 91 -12.96 -2.42 10.05
CA MET A 91 -11.66 -2.00 10.58
C MET A 91 -10.62 -3.12 10.63
N TYR A 92 -11.03 -4.35 10.91
CA TYR A 92 -10.10 -5.48 10.79
C TYR A 92 -9.59 -5.62 9.35
N LEU A 93 -10.46 -5.47 8.35
CA LEU A 93 -10.06 -5.55 6.94
C LEU A 93 -9.14 -4.38 6.55
N THR A 94 -9.47 -3.15 6.97
CA THR A 94 -8.62 -1.96 6.76
C THR A 94 -7.25 -2.11 7.40
N GLU A 95 -7.18 -2.61 8.63
CA GLU A 95 -5.93 -2.80 9.36
C GLU A 95 -5.08 -3.93 8.75
N ARG A 96 -5.71 -5.04 8.37
CA ARG A 96 -5.03 -6.12 7.64
C ARG A 96 -4.46 -5.61 6.32
N ALA A 97 -5.23 -4.79 5.58
CA ALA A 97 -4.75 -4.16 4.35
C ALA A 97 -3.56 -3.23 4.62
N ARG A 98 -3.62 -2.41 5.68
CA ARG A 98 -2.51 -1.54 6.09
C ARG A 98 -1.23 -2.34 6.34
N LEU A 99 -1.30 -3.41 7.15
CA LEU A 99 -0.15 -4.24 7.48
C LEU A 99 0.46 -4.92 6.24
N GLN A 100 -0.39 -5.46 5.36
CA GLN A 100 0.07 -6.04 4.09
C GLN A 100 0.74 -4.98 3.21
N PHE A 101 0.19 -3.77 3.17
CA PHE A 101 0.72 -2.68 2.37
C PHE A 101 2.03 -2.11 2.94
N GLU A 102 2.21 -2.09 4.26
CA GLU A 102 3.48 -1.71 4.88
C GLU A 102 4.60 -2.69 4.52
N ALA A 103 4.32 -3.99 4.55
CA ALA A 103 5.26 -5.01 4.10
C ALA A 103 5.60 -4.84 2.61
N LEU A 104 4.59 -4.60 1.78
CA LEU A 104 4.74 -4.35 0.35
C LEU A 104 5.63 -3.12 0.08
N ARG A 105 5.42 -2.02 0.82
CA ARG A 105 6.23 -0.80 0.73
C ARG A 105 7.69 -1.05 1.11
N TRP A 106 7.91 -1.81 2.18
CA TRP A 106 9.27 -2.16 2.60
C TRP A 106 10.03 -2.94 1.53
N GLU A 107 9.36 -3.92 0.91
CA GLU A 107 9.95 -4.68 -0.19
C GLU A 107 10.26 -3.82 -1.41
N HIS A 108 9.39 -2.87 -1.76
CA HIS A 108 9.64 -1.90 -2.83
C HIS A 108 10.83 -0.99 -2.52
N ALA A 109 10.91 -0.44 -1.30
CA ALA A 109 12.03 0.40 -0.88
C ALA A 109 13.37 -0.37 -0.93
N MET A 110 13.38 -1.63 -0.48
CA MET A 110 14.55 -2.50 -0.57
C MET A 110 14.96 -2.74 -2.04
N ALA A 111 14.00 -3.00 -2.92
CA ALA A 111 14.27 -3.16 -4.34
C ALA A 111 14.89 -1.89 -4.94
N GLY A 112 14.32 -0.72 -4.64
CA GLY A 112 14.86 0.58 -5.05
C GLY A 112 16.29 0.82 -4.57
N HIS A 113 16.58 0.48 -3.32
CA HIS A 113 17.92 0.63 -2.76
C HIS A 113 18.97 -0.21 -3.50
N ILE A 114 18.65 -1.46 -3.83
CA ILE A 114 19.55 -2.32 -4.61
C ILE A 114 19.82 -1.73 -5.99
N VAL A 115 18.80 -1.19 -6.64
CA VAL A 115 18.92 -0.57 -7.97
C VAL A 115 19.78 0.70 -7.90
N ALA A 116 19.64 1.50 -6.85
CA ALA A 116 20.52 2.64 -6.58
C ALA A 116 21.99 2.24 -6.34
N LEU A 117 22.25 1.14 -5.62
CA LEU A 117 23.61 0.61 -5.43
C LEU A 117 24.22 0.11 -6.75
N TYR A 118 23.43 -0.56 -7.59
CA TYR A 118 23.86 -0.99 -8.92
C TYR A 118 24.30 0.21 -9.76
N ARG A 119 23.48 1.26 -9.81
CA ARG A 119 23.83 2.51 -10.49
C ARG A 119 25.15 3.09 -9.99
N ALA A 120 25.32 3.23 -8.67
CA ALA A 120 26.53 3.78 -8.08
C ALA A 120 27.79 2.99 -8.47
N ARG A 121 27.69 1.66 -8.49
CA ARG A 121 28.79 0.78 -8.90
C ARG A 121 29.18 0.94 -10.37
N HIS A 122 28.21 1.19 -11.25
CA HIS A 122 28.44 1.36 -12.68
C HIS A 122 28.80 2.80 -13.08
N GLY A 123 28.98 3.71 -12.13
CA GLY A 123 29.41 5.09 -12.39
C GLY A 123 28.37 5.94 -13.11
N LEU A 124 27.10 5.51 -13.13
CA LEU A 124 25.99 6.27 -13.72
C LEU A 124 25.71 7.47 -12.81
N LEU A 125 25.98 8.68 -13.31
CA LEU A 125 25.90 9.92 -12.54
C LEU A 125 24.45 10.30 -12.18
N GLN A 126 24.30 11.14 -11.15
CA GLN A 126 23.04 11.83 -10.86
C GLN A 126 22.62 12.68 -12.06
N GLY A 127 21.39 12.49 -12.56
CA GLY A 127 20.91 13.21 -13.74
C GLY A 127 21.21 12.57 -15.10
N ASP A 128 21.75 11.35 -15.14
CA ASP A 128 21.90 10.60 -16.40
C ASP A 128 20.53 10.46 -17.10
N PRO A 129 20.39 10.90 -18.36
CA PRO A 129 19.13 10.80 -19.12
C PRO A 129 18.55 9.38 -19.17
N LEU A 130 19.39 8.35 -19.11
CA LEU A 130 18.96 6.95 -19.08
C LEU A 130 18.35 6.56 -17.72
N TRP A 131 18.70 7.28 -16.65
CA TRP A 131 18.32 6.94 -15.28
C TRP A 131 17.20 7.83 -14.71
N GLN A 132 17.06 9.05 -15.22
CA GLN A 132 16.04 10.01 -14.80
C GLN A 132 14.60 9.47 -14.81
N PRO A 133 14.15 8.70 -15.84
CA PRO A 133 12.82 8.10 -15.83
C PRO A 133 12.62 7.12 -14.67
N TRP A 134 13.63 6.30 -14.36
CA TRP A 134 13.58 5.37 -13.24
C TRP A 134 13.45 6.10 -11.91
N GLU A 135 14.28 7.14 -11.68
CA GLU A 135 14.24 7.95 -10.45
C GLU A 135 12.87 8.60 -10.25
N GLY A 136 12.29 9.18 -11.31
CA GLY A 136 10.98 9.82 -11.24
C GLY A 136 9.88 8.83 -10.85
N HIS A 137 9.81 7.68 -11.54
CA HIS A 137 8.81 6.66 -11.24
C HIS A 137 8.99 6.02 -9.86
N HIS A 138 10.24 5.83 -9.41
CA HIS A 138 10.53 5.35 -8.07
C HIS A 138 10.06 6.33 -7.00
N ALA A 139 10.32 7.63 -7.18
CA ALA A 139 9.87 8.68 -6.28
C ALA A 139 8.33 8.78 -6.23
N ASP A 140 7.67 8.73 -7.39
CA ASP A 140 6.20 8.69 -7.48
C ASP A 140 5.63 7.50 -6.70
N ALA A 141 6.20 6.30 -6.88
CA ALA A 141 5.77 5.10 -6.18
C ALA A 141 5.86 5.27 -4.65
N ILE A 142 6.97 5.83 -4.14
CA ILE A 142 7.13 6.13 -2.70
C ILE A 142 6.07 7.13 -2.23
N GLN A 143 5.89 8.24 -2.96
CA GLN A 143 4.92 9.27 -2.60
C GLN A 143 3.50 8.70 -2.52
N TRP A 144 3.08 7.90 -3.50
CA TRP A 144 1.78 7.27 -3.50
C TRP A 144 1.61 6.25 -2.38
N ALA A 145 2.67 5.50 -2.04
CA ALA A 145 2.64 4.56 -0.93
C ALA A 145 2.49 5.28 0.43
N GLU A 146 3.24 6.34 0.66
CA GLU A 146 3.14 7.13 1.88
C GLU A 146 1.77 7.80 2.01
N GLY A 147 1.26 8.36 0.90
CA GLY A 147 -0.09 8.87 0.80
C GLY A 147 -1.13 7.83 1.20
N ALA A 148 -1.07 6.62 0.62
CA ALA A 148 -2.02 5.55 0.93
C ALA A 148 -1.99 5.15 2.41
N LEU A 149 -0.80 5.02 3.02
CA LEU A 149 -0.68 4.72 4.45
C LEU A 149 -1.25 5.83 5.33
N GLN A 150 -0.99 7.09 4.98
CA GLN A 150 -1.56 8.22 5.72
C GLN A 150 -3.09 8.23 5.64
N ARG A 151 -3.65 7.93 4.47
CA ARG A 151 -5.11 7.80 4.27
C ARG A 151 -5.71 6.68 5.12
N LEU A 152 -5.05 5.52 5.20
CA LEU A 152 -5.51 4.42 6.07
C LEU A 152 -5.48 4.80 7.56
N ARG A 153 -4.48 5.57 8.01
CA ARG A 153 -4.42 6.10 9.38
C ARG A 153 -5.55 7.10 9.65
N ASN A 154 -5.80 8.02 8.72
CA ASN A 154 -6.90 8.98 8.82
C ASN A 154 -8.27 8.26 8.86
N ALA A 155 -8.42 7.18 8.10
CA ALA A 155 -9.61 6.34 8.14
C ALA A 155 -9.80 5.71 9.52
N ALA A 156 -8.75 5.14 10.13
CA ALA A 156 -8.83 4.57 11.46
C ALA A 156 -9.25 5.61 12.52
N ALA A 157 -8.65 6.81 12.48
CA ALA A 157 -9.01 7.92 13.35
C ALA A 157 -10.47 8.36 13.16
N SER A 158 -10.92 8.48 11.89
CA SER A 158 -12.31 8.85 11.57
C SER A 158 -13.29 7.77 12.03
N TYR A 159 -12.95 6.49 11.89
CA TYR A 159 -13.79 5.40 12.37
C TYR A 159 -13.94 5.41 13.88
N GLN A 160 -12.84 5.63 14.60
CA GLN A 160 -12.87 5.76 16.06
C GLN A 160 -13.76 6.94 16.49
N ALA A 161 -13.60 8.11 15.86
CA ALA A 161 -14.45 9.27 16.11
C ALA A 161 -15.94 8.99 15.82
N ALA A 162 -16.25 8.21 14.77
CA ALA A 162 -17.62 7.78 14.49
C ALA A 162 -18.19 6.88 15.60
N ALA A 163 -17.38 5.95 16.13
CA ALA A 163 -17.77 5.08 17.22
C ALA A 163 -18.01 5.88 18.52
N ASP A 164 -17.12 6.82 18.84
CA ASP A 164 -17.24 7.68 20.01
C ASP A 164 -18.48 8.59 19.92
N ALA A 165 -18.74 9.17 18.75
CA ALA A 165 -19.94 9.96 18.50
C ALA A 165 -21.22 9.10 18.65
N MET A 166 -21.21 7.86 18.18
CA MET A 166 -22.34 6.96 18.35
C MET A 166 -22.53 6.55 19.83
N ALA A 167 -21.45 6.33 20.58
CA ALA A 167 -21.52 6.07 22.01
C ALA A 167 -22.13 7.26 22.77
N MET A 168 -21.76 8.50 22.39
CA MET A 168 -22.38 9.71 22.92
C MET A 168 -23.86 9.83 22.54
N ALA A 169 -24.25 9.45 21.32
CA ALA A 169 -25.66 9.42 20.96
C ALA A 169 -26.45 8.42 21.84
N ILE A 170 -25.91 7.22 22.08
CA ILE A 170 -26.57 6.17 22.86
C ILE A 170 -26.83 6.59 24.32
N SER A 171 -25.99 7.46 24.89
CA SER A 171 -26.16 7.94 26.27
C SER A 171 -27.24 9.02 26.43
N LEU A 172 -27.80 9.52 25.33
CA LEU A 172 -28.76 10.61 25.31
C LEU A 172 -30.20 10.10 25.06
N PRO A 173 -31.23 10.83 25.54
CA PRO A 173 -32.61 10.49 25.23
C PRO A 173 -32.83 10.41 23.72
N TYR A 174 -33.42 9.29 23.28
CA TYR A 174 -33.67 9.03 21.88
C TYR A 174 -34.43 10.19 21.24
N ARG A 175 -33.93 10.66 20.09
CA ARG A 175 -34.48 11.80 19.31
C ARG A 175 -34.43 13.17 19.99
N SER A 176 -33.77 13.32 21.13
CA SER A 176 -33.42 14.66 21.62
C SER A 176 -32.56 15.41 20.59
N PRO A 177 -32.55 16.76 20.59
CA PRO A 177 -31.71 17.53 19.67
C PRO A 177 -30.22 17.15 19.75
N ALA A 178 -29.72 16.89 20.96
CA ALA A 178 -28.34 16.44 21.18
C ALA A 178 -28.08 15.03 20.60
N TRP A 179 -29.03 14.10 20.75
CA TRP A 179 -28.96 12.78 20.13
C TRP A 179 -28.85 12.89 18.60
N VAL A 180 -29.68 13.74 17.97
CA VAL A 180 -29.68 13.94 16.51
C VAL A 180 -28.33 14.49 16.04
N ALA A 181 -27.76 15.46 16.78
CA ALA A 181 -26.46 16.03 16.47
C ALA A 181 -25.35 14.98 16.49
N TRP A 182 -25.27 14.15 17.54
CA TRP A 182 -24.24 13.11 17.65
C TRP A 182 -24.38 12.00 16.62
N VAL A 183 -25.60 11.60 16.25
CA VAL A 183 -25.82 10.65 15.14
C VAL A 183 -25.37 11.26 13.81
N SER A 184 -25.61 12.55 13.59
CA SER A 184 -25.14 13.26 12.40
C SER A 184 -23.61 13.31 12.33
N GLU A 185 -22.94 13.57 13.45
CA GLU A 185 -21.47 13.53 13.55
C GLU A 185 -20.93 12.12 13.28
N ALA A 186 -21.52 11.09 13.90
CA ALA A 186 -21.14 9.70 13.63
C ALA A 186 -21.25 9.36 12.14
N GLN A 187 -22.32 9.81 11.47
CA GLN A 187 -22.49 9.62 10.03
C GLN A 187 -21.45 10.41 9.21
N SER A 188 -21.13 11.64 9.62
CA SER A 188 -20.09 12.46 8.99
C SER A 188 -18.73 11.76 9.02
N PHE A 189 -18.31 11.32 10.20
CA PHE A 189 -17.07 10.59 10.39
C PHE A 189 -17.06 9.25 9.65
N MET A 190 -18.17 8.50 9.64
CA MET A 190 -18.24 7.25 8.87
C MET A 190 -18.08 7.49 7.36
N ARG A 191 -18.70 8.54 6.81
CA ARG A 191 -18.49 8.95 5.41
C ARG A 191 -17.04 9.36 5.16
N ARG A 192 -16.40 10.05 6.12
CA ARG A 192 -14.98 10.37 6.04
C ARG A 192 -14.12 9.12 6.01
N THR A 193 -14.40 8.12 6.84
CA THR A 193 -13.71 6.82 6.81
C THR A 193 -13.82 6.17 5.43
N VAL A 194 -15.02 6.11 4.83
CA VAL A 194 -15.22 5.58 3.47
C VAL A 194 -14.36 6.34 2.45
N PHE A 195 -14.37 7.67 2.51
CA PHE A 195 -13.59 8.51 1.59
C PHE A 195 -12.09 8.27 1.72
N GLU A 196 -11.56 8.20 2.93
CA GLU A 196 -10.14 7.99 3.19
C GLU A 196 -9.68 6.59 2.72
N VAL A 197 -10.46 5.54 3.01
CA VAL A 197 -10.16 4.17 2.54
C VAL A 197 -10.20 4.06 1.00
N SER A 198 -11.19 4.69 0.36
CA SER A 198 -11.26 4.73 -1.11
C SER A 198 -10.10 5.51 -1.72
N THR A 199 -9.70 6.63 -1.10
CA THR A 199 -8.54 7.39 -1.58
C THR A 199 -7.24 6.59 -1.41
N ALA A 200 -7.09 5.83 -0.32
CA ALA A 200 -5.96 4.93 -0.13
C ALA A 200 -5.89 3.88 -1.25
N ARG A 201 -7.03 3.28 -1.62
CA ARG A 201 -7.14 2.35 -2.75
C ARG A 201 -6.60 2.95 -4.04
N ASP A 202 -7.06 4.15 -4.37
CA ASP A 202 -6.69 4.81 -5.63
C ASP A 202 -5.19 5.19 -5.63
N MET A 203 -4.65 5.62 -4.50
CA MET A 203 -3.22 5.83 -4.33
C MET A 203 -2.40 4.55 -4.52
N VAL A 204 -2.87 3.39 -4.03
CA VAL A 204 -2.18 2.11 -4.29
C VAL A 204 -2.22 1.73 -5.77
N LEU A 205 -3.30 2.03 -6.49
CA LEU A 205 -3.36 1.84 -7.95
C LEU A 205 -2.35 2.75 -8.67
N LEU A 206 -2.22 4.00 -8.25
CA LEU A 206 -1.21 4.93 -8.76
C LEU A 206 0.22 4.46 -8.46
N MET A 207 0.48 4.00 -7.23
CA MET A 207 1.76 3.38 -6.86
C MET A 207 2.06 2.20 -7.79
N ARG A 208 1.09 1.30 -8.00
CA ARG A 208 1.28 0.13 -8.88
C ARG A 208 1.67 0.56 -10.30
N ASN A 209 1.00 1.57 -10.85
CA ASN A 209 1.34 2.11 -12.18
C ASN A 209 2.77 2.68 -12.20
N ALA A 210 3.15 3.43 -11.17
CA ALA A 210 4.51 3.96 -11.04
C ALA A 210 5.55 2.83 -10.97
N VAL A 211 5.30 1.76 -10.21
CA VAL A 211 6.20 0.58 -10.13
C VAL A 211 6.32 -0.15 -11.47
N ILE A 212 5.24 -0.22 -12.26
CA ILE A 212 5.30 -0.80 -13.61
C ILE A 212 6.21 0.04 -14.51
N LEU A 213 6.08 1.37 -14.46
CA LEU A 213 6.93 2.28 -15.23
C LEU A 213 8.39 2.25 -14.77
N GLU A 214 8.62 2.18 -13.45
CA GLU A 214 9.93 1.97 -12.83
C GLU A 214 10.58 0.69 -13.35
N TYR A 215 9.85 -0.42 -13.39
CA TYR A 215 10.35 -1.70 -13.90
C TYR A 215 10.73 -1.62 -15.39
N VAL A 216 9.90 -0.95 -16.20
CA VAL A 216 10.18 -0.74 -17.63
C VAL A 216 11.44 0.09 -17.83
N ALA A 217 11.59 1.20 -17.08
CA ALA A 217 12.79 2.04 -17.11
C ALA A 217 14.04 1.26 -16.66
N ALA A 218 13.95 0.50 -15.57
CA ALA A 218 15.04 -0.33 -15.08
C ALA A 218 15.50 -1.36 -16.13
N ARG A 219 14.56 -1.97 -16.87
CA ARG A 219 14.90 -2.90 -17.95
C ARG A 219 15.66 -2.24 -19.09
N MET A 220 15.34 -1.00 -19.46
CA MET A 220 16.06 -0.29 -20.52
C MET A 220 17.51 -0.05 -20.13
N VAL A 221 17.77 0.27 -18.86
CA VAL A 221 19.13 0.51 -18.36
C VAL A 221 19.91 -0.79 -18.16
N LEU A 222 19.26 -1.84 -17.67
CA LEU A 222 19.93 -3.12 -17.36
C LEU A 222 20.21 -4.00 -18.58
N ASN A 223 19.57 -3.74 -19.73
CA ASN A 223 19.74 -4.51 -20.96
C ASN A 223 20.44 -3.72 -22.08
N GLY A 224 20.77 -2.45 -21.86
CA GLY A 224 21.54 -1.61 -22.79
C GLY A 224 23.01 -1.57 -22.41
#